data_AF-A0A8J6LPE2-F1
#
_entry.id   AF-A0A8J6LPE2-F1
#
_cell.length_a   1.000
_cell.length_b   1.000
_cell.length_c   1.000
_cell.angle_alpha   90.00
_cell.angle_beta   90.00
_cell.angle_gamma   90.00
#
_symmetry.space_group_name_H-M   'P 1'
#
loop_
_entity.id
_entity.type
_entity.pdbx_description
1 polymer ?
#
loop_
_entity_poly.entity_id
_entity_poly.type
_entity_poly.pdbx_seq_one_letter_code
_entity_poly.pdbx_strand_id
1 'polypeptide(L)'
;MKPFLGICLGFQTAVIEFARNVLNLKDANSAECSDTVEHAVIIDMPEHNTGDMGGTMRLDIDAERMEILELLSHPYYVAVQFHPEYLSRPMDPSPPFMGLILAAKDRLNSYFARDFCPIFVQLLFNDIENIQRVAAGVFCELAADKEGAEMIEQEGATSPLTELLHSRNEVPYCHHGTPIIKERSFTTCQHEPQIVAALVRAISNSNDLETTKGAVGALHKLSHHRQGLLAIFKSVCIPALVKLLSSPVESVLFYAITTLHNLLLHQDGSKMAVEGQREISGIRTYVCGGREKVVTCLSASRSARILYISPVSSRSHVAVHQAISAHLSLRGHQVTTLTSKSLKNPNLSNLTEFEFPTLREITAKHHDRTTRLSKDNFLFNTLLYGSKYYGELVEEVLNRSQIIFQNASLSFDLVIVENLHPLVYSFGCRFKVPIIGVSSSALPFYSHDFVGNPTHPEVVLEPRMQLNKKIGLYEKFVSWFNNVCLRMFMSFYSFSQYDKKTKKYFGNDCPYIGNILKNVSLILTSANPVVHPVRPNVPAIVEMQQIHTRPTKPLPHVSYTR
;
A
#
# COMPACT_ATOMS: atom_id res chain seq x y z
N MET A 1 -15.71 -11.12 31.09
CA MET A 1 -14.72 -11.68 30.15
C MET A 1 -14.07 -10.53 29.40
N LYS A 2 -12.76 -10.56 29.13
CA LYS A 2 -12.06 -9.46 28.43
C LYS A 2 -12.15 -9.67 26.92
N PRO A 3 -12.50 -8.66 26.11
CA PRO A 3 -12.48 -8.77 24.66
C PRO A 3 -11.15 -9.29 24.13
N PHE A 4 -11.19 -10.14 23.12
CA PHE A 4 -10.01 -10.73 22.48
C PHE A 4 -10.03 -10.45 20.98
N LEU A 5 -8.91 -9.94 20.47
CA LEU A 5 -8.62 -9.82 19.04
C LEU A 5 -7.27 -10.47 18.77
N GLY A 6 -7.27 -11.62 18.09
CA GLY A 6 -6.06 -12.35 17.74
C GLY A 6 -5.72 -12.19 16.26
N ILE A 7 -4.59 -11.57 15.91
CA ILE A 7 -4.24 -11.31 14.50
C ILE A 7 -3.02 -12.13 14.11
N CYS A 8 -3.09 -12.81 12.96
CA CYS A 8 -2.00 -13.62 12.41
C CYS A 8 -1.49 -14.66 13.42
N LEU A 9 -0.35 -14.44 14.09
CA LEU A 9 0.12 -15.33 15.16
C LEU A 9 -0.88 -15.43 16.32
N GLY A 10 -1.67 -14.38 16.59
CA GLY A 10 -2.74 -14.42 17.59
C GLY A 10 -3.85 -15.39 17.21
N PHE A 11 -4.20 -15.47 15.92
CA PHE A 11 -5.10 -16.50 15.38
C PHE A 11 -4.49 -17.89 15.49
N GLN A 12 -3.22 -18.04 15.13
CA GLN A 12 -2.52 -19.32 15.26
C GLN A 12 -2.52 -19.83 16.71
N THR A 13 -2.26 -18.92 17.66
CA THR A 13 -2.25 -19.24 19.08
C THR A 13 -3.64 -19.63 19.57
N ALA A 14 -4.71 -18.97 19.10
CA ALA A 14 -6.08 -19.34 19.43
C ALA A 14 -6.43 -20.75 18.95
N VAL A 15 -6.05 -21.11 17.72
CA VAL A 15 -6.25 -22.45 17.16
C VAL A 15 -5.46 -23.51 17.93
N ILE A 16 -4.19 -23.23 18.26
CA ILE A 16 -3.35 -24.13 19.05
C ILE A 16 -3.94 -24.36 20.45
N GLU A 17 -4.35 -23.30 21.14
CA GLU A 17 -4.94 -23.42 22.48
C GLU A 17 -6.30 -24.13 22.43
N PHE A 18 -7.10 -23.92 21.39
CA PHE A 18 -8.33 -24.69 21.18
C PHE A 18 -8.03 -26.18 20.99
N ALA A 19 -7.08 -26.52 20.10
CA ALA A 19 -6.70 -27.92 19.86
C ALA A 19 -6.16 -28.62 21.12
N ARG A 20 -5.35 -27.92 21.92
CA ARG A 20 -4.79 -28.47 23.17
C ARG A 20 -5.82 -28.67 24.27
N ASN A 21 -6.70 -27.70 24.47
CA ASN A 21 -7.59 -27.67 25.63
C ASN A 21 -8.98 -28.27 25.34
N VAL A 22 -9.45 -28.21 24.10
CA VAL A 22 -10.77 -28.72 23.69
C VAL A 22 -10.65 -30.07 22.98
N LEU A 23 -9.72 -30.18 22.02
CA LEU A 23 -9.52 -31.43 21.27
C LEU A 23 -8.52 -32.39 21.95
N ASN A 24 -7.94 -32.00 23.10
CA ASN A 24 -6.95 -32.76 23.87
C ASN A 24 -5.67 -33.14 23.11
N LEU A 25 -5.34 -32.41 22.04
CA LEU A 25 -4.10 -32.60 21.26
C LEU A 25 -2.95 -31.85 21.95
N LYS A 26 -2.35 -32.47 22.97
CA LYS A 26 -1.36 -31.84 23.88
C LYS A 26 -0.13 -31.28 23.18
N ASP A 27 0.29 -31.90 22.08
CA ASP A 27 1.44 -31.54 21.25
C ASP A 27 1.08 -30.64 20.07
N ALA A 28 -0.20 -30.26 19.91
CA ALA A 28 -0.66 -29.44 18.80
C ALA A 28 0.15 -28.15 18.68
N ASN A 29 0.67 -27.85 17.50
CA ASN A 29 1.51 -26.67 17.27
C ASN A 29 1.47 -26.20 15.80
N SER A 30 2.06 -25.04 15.54
CA SER A 30 2.26 -24.53 14.18
C SER A 30 3.53 -25.12 13.57
N ALA A 31 3.45 -25.61 12.33
CA ALA A 31 4.61 -26.06 11.55
C ALA A 31 5.61 -24.91 11.30
N GLU A 32 5.20 -23.64 11.44
CA GLU A 32 6.13 -22.50 11.38
C GLU A 32 7.04 -22.40 12.59
N CYS A 33 6.66 -23.02 13.72
CA CYS A 33 7.39 -22.94 14.98
C CYS A 33 8.18 -24.22 15.29
N SER A 34 7.82 -25.36 14.68
CA SER A 34 8.49 -26.64 14.91
C SER A 34 8.18 -27.64 13.80
N ASP A 35 9.21 -28.11 13.09
CA ASP A 35 9.09 -29.10 12.01
C ASP A 35 8.89 -30.54 12.51
N THR A 36 8.87 -30.76 13.84
CA THR A 36 8.94 -32.08 14.48
C THR A 36 7.71 -32.45 15.31
N VAL A 37 6.59 -31.72 15.19
CA VAL A 37 5.36 -32.02 15.95
C VAL A 37 4.47 -33.02 15.20
N GLU A 38 3.84 -33.93 15.92
CA GLU A 38 2.94 -34.94 15.35
C GLU A 38 1.61 -34.30 14.93
N HIS A 39 1.08 -33.37 15.74
CA HIS A 39 -0.15 -32.63 15.43
C HIS A 39 0.13 -31.19 14.97
N ALA A 40 0.55 -31.03 13.72
CA ALA A 40 0.70 -29.71 13.09
C ALA A 40 -0.67 -29.14 12.68
N VAL A 41 -1.35 -28.43 13.58
CA VAL A 41 -2.70 -27.86 13.34
C VAL A 41 -2.69 -26.67 12.38
N ILE A 42 -1.50 -26.14 12.09
CA ILE A 42 -1.26 -25.06 11.13
C ILE A 42 -0.06 -25.46 10.29
N ILE A 43 -0.23 -25.56 8.97
CA ILE A 43 0.80 -25.98 8.02
C ILE A 43 1.00 -24.93 6.92
N ASP A 44 2.25 -24.74 6.47
CA ASP A 44 2.57 -24.01 5.23
C ASP A 44 2.41 -24.98 4.05
N MET A 45 1.62 -24.63 3.02
CA MET A 45 1.38 -25.49 1.86
C MET A 45 2.11 -24.99 0.61
N PRO A 46 3.37 -25.41 0.39
CA PRO A 46 4.16 -24.96 -0.76
C PRO A 46 3.60 -25.39 -2.12
N GLU A 47 2.79 -26.45 -2.19
CA GLU A 47 2.16 -26.94 -3.43
C GLU A 47 1.10 -25.98 -3.99
N HIS A 48 0.54 -25.09 -3.17
CA HIS A 48 -0.46 -24.09 -3.55
C HIS A 48 0.07 -22.65 -3.40
N ASN A 49 1.32 -22.51 -2.96
CA ASN A 49 2.03 -21.26 -2.88
C ASN A 49 3.17 -21.27 -3.91
N THR A 50 2.81 -21.13 -5.19
CA THR A 50 3.76 -21.07 -6.33
C THR A 50 4.61 -19.78 -6.36
N GLY A 51 4.92 -19.22 -5.19
CA GLY A 51 5.93 -18.18 -5.00
C GLY A 51 5.46 -16.73 -5.20
N ASP A 52 4.15 -16.49 -5.40
CA ASP A 52 3.68 -15.15 -5.80
C ASP A 52 2.28 -14.75 -5.30
N MET A 53 1.85 -15.32 -4.17
CA MET A 53 0.58 -14.98 -3.50
C MET A 53 0.92 -14.28 -2.19
N GLY A 54 0.78 -12.96 -2.13
CA GLY A 54 1.10 -12.16 -0.95
C GLY A 54 0.20 -12.52 0.24
N GLY A 55 0.72 -13.31 1.17
CA GLY A 55 0.05 -13.76 2.39
C GLY A 55 0.17 -15.27 2.56
N THR A 56 0.52 -15.75 3.75
CA THR A 56 0.57 -17.19 4.06
C THR A 56 -0.85 -17.74 4.14
N MET A 57 -1.36 -18.33 3.04
CA MET A 57 -2.62 -19.08 3.01
C MET A 57 -2.52 -20.29 3.94
N ARG A 58 -3.48 -20.47 4.86
CA ARG A 58 -3.64 -21.74 5.60
C ARG A 58 -5.11 -22.15 5.53
N LEU A 59 -5.36 -23.39 5.10
CA LEU A 59 -6.69 -24.00 5.00
C LEU A 59 -6.96 -24.85 6.25
N ASP A 60 -8.22 -25.16 6.51
CA ASP A 60 -8.59 -26.18 7.50
C ASP A 60 -8.46 -27.62 6.95
N ILE A 61 -8.88 -28.61 7.74
CA ILE A 61 -8.78 -30.04 7.41
C ILE A 61 -9.63 -30.45 6.18
N ASP A 62 -10.59 -29.62 5.81
CA ASP A 62 -11.51 -29.82 4.68
C ASP A 62 -11.11 -29.00 3.45
N ALA A 63 -9.94 -28.36 3.49
CA ALA A 63 -9.40 -27.46 2.47
C ALA A 63 -10.23 -26.17 2.26
N GLU A 64 -11.03 -25.77 3.25
CA GLU A 64 -11.73 -24.48 3.24
C GLU A 64 -10.88 -23.39 3.91
N ARG A 65 -11.00 -22.15 3.41
CA ARG A 65 -10.19 -21.02 3.90
C ARG A 65 -10.77 -20.48 5.20
N MET A 66 -10.20 -20.88 6.33
CA MET A 66 -10.54 -20.27 7.62
C MET A 66 -9.82 -18.92 7.79
N GLU A 67 -10.53 -17.83 7.50
CA GLU A 67 -10.01 -16.46 7.62
C GLU A 67 -10.27 -15.82 8.98
N ILE A 68 -11.35 -16.25 9.64
CA ILE A 68 -11.87 -15.68 10.88
C ILE A 68 -12.31 -16.82 11.79
N LEU A 69 -11.97 -16.75 13.06
CA LEU A 69 -12.45 -17.62 14.12
C LEU A 69 -13.18 -16.78 15.15
N GLU A 70 -14.39 -17.18 15.50
CA GLU A 70 -15.21 -16.53 16.51
C GLU A 70 -15.68 -17.51 17.58
N LEU A 71 -15.79 -17.02 18.83
CA LEU A 71 -16.38 -17.77 19.93
C LEU A 71 -17.69 -17.11 20.36
N LEU A 72 -18.81 -17.67 19.91
CA LEU A 72 -20.16 -17.08 20.09
C LEU A 72 -20.57 -16.91 21.56
N SER A 73 -20.03 -17.72 22.48
CA SER A 73 -20.32 -17.64 23.91
C SER A 73 -19.54 -16.53 24.64
N HIS A 74 -18.68 -15.79 23.93
CA HIS A 74 -17.84 -14.74 24.48
C HIS A 74 -18.26 -13.34 23.96
N PRO A 75 -18.29 -12.29 24.80
CA PRO A 75 -18.81 -10.96 24.42
C PRO A 75 -18.17 -10.33 23.17
N TYR A 76 -16.87 -10.60 22.96
CA TYR A 76 -16.15 -10.30 21.72
C TYR A 76 -14.87 -11.14 21.68
N TYR A 77 -14.88 -12.23 20.92
CA TYR A 77 -13.71 -13.09 20.70
C TYR A 77 -13.60 -13.34 19.21
N VAL A 78 -12.73 -12.58 18.57
CA VAL A 78 -12.51 -12.66 17.12
C VAL A 78 -11.02 -12.88 16.90
N ALA A 79 -10.65 -13.85 16.10
CA ALA A 79 -9.30 -14.04 15.65
C ALA A 79 -9.29 -14.07 14.12
N VAL A 80 -8.33 -13.39 13.49
CA VAL A 80 -8.26 -13.25 12.04
C VAL A 80 -6.88 -13.66 11.54
N GLN A 81 -6.87 -14.36 10.42
CA GLN A 81 -5.65 -14.78 9.74
C GLN A 81 -5.05 -13.62 8.90
N PHE A 82 -5.89 -12.72 8.41
CA PHE A 82 -5.48 -11.52 7.69
C PHE A 82 -5.06 -10.39 8.64
N HIS A 83 -4.45 -9.35 8.08
CA HIS A 83 -4.00 -8.16 8.82
C HIS A 83 -4.96 -6.98 8.61
N PRO A 84 -6.03 -6.87 9.41
CA PRO A 84 -6.99 -5.76 9.31
C PRO A 84 -6.35 -4.39 9.56
N GLU A 85 -5.12 -4.34 10.10
CA GLU A 85 -4.34 -3.12 10.31
C GLU A 85 -4.04 -2.41 9.00
N TYR A 86 -3.85 -3.17 7.91
CA TYR A 86 -3.45 -2.60 6.62
C TYR A 86 -4.59 -1.93 5.87
N LEU A 87 -5.84 -2.20 6.26
CA LEU A 87 -7.04 -1.59 5.68
C LEU A 87 -7.62 -0.48 6.58
N SER A 88 -7.19 -0.40 7.84
CA SER A 88 -7.71 0.55 8.81
C SER A 88 -7.19 1.97 8.57
N ARG A 89 -8.06 2.97 8.58
CA ARG A 89 -7.73 4.41 8.50
C ARG A 89 -8.29 5.16 9.72
N PRO A 90 -7.73 6.32 10.11
CA PRO A 90 -8.22 7.07 11.28
C PRO A 90 -9.70 7.45 11.23
N MET A 91 -10.23 7.75 10.04
CA MET A 91 -11.65 8.09 9.83
C MET A 91 -12.50 6.88 9.37
N ASP A 92 -11.86 5.75 9.09
CA ASP A 92 -12.48 4.53 8.57
C ASP A 92 -11.75 3.31 9.16
N PRO A 93 -11.95 3.04 10.46
CA PRO A 93 -11.25 1.97 11.15
C PRO A 93 -11.81 0.62 10.73
N SER A 94 -10.94 -0.35 10.47
CA SER A 94 -11.41 -1.65 10.03
C SER A 94 -12.30 -2.34 11.09
N PRO A 95 -13.32 -3.11 10.67
CA PRO A 95 -14.34 -3.63 11.56
C PRO A 95 -13.83 -4.41 12.79
N PRO A 96 -12.76 -5.24 12.69
CA PRO A 96 -12.23 -5.95 13.87
C PRO A 96 -11.68 -5.03 14.96
N PHE A 97 -11.11 -3.86 14.61
CA PHE A 97 -10.64 -2.89 15.60
C PHE A 97 -11.77 -2.07 16.18
N MET A 98 -12.72 -1.64 15.34
CA MET A 98 -13.90 -0.92 15.80
C MET A 98 -14.70 -1.78 16.78
N GLY A 99 -14.98 -3.04 16.41
CA GLY A 99 -15.66 -4.01 17.26
C GLY A 99 -14.94 -4.24 18.59
N LEU A 100 -13.62 -4.39 18.57
CA LEU A 100 -12.82 -4.56 19.79
C LEU A 100 -12.94 -3.36 20.73
N ILE A 101 -12.84 -2.13 20.20
CA ILE A 101 -12.93 -0.90 21.00
C ILE A 101 -14.33 -0.72 21.56
N LEU A 102 -15.36 -0.98 20.74
CA LEU A 102 -16.76 -0.91 21.16
C LEU A 102 -17.08 -1.95 22.23
N ALA A 103 -16.57 -3.18 22.09
CA ALA A 103 -16.71 -4.22 23.09
C ALA A 103 -15.97 -3.87 24.39
N ALA A 104 -14.76 -3.33 24.29
CA ALA A 104 -13.98 -2.87 25.44
C ALA A 104 -14.64 -1.70 26.18
N LYS A 105 -15.51 -0.94 25.50
CA LYS A 105 -16.29 0.16 26.08
C LYS A 105 -17.74 -0.21 26.42
N ASP A 106 -18.14 -1.48 26.25
CA ASP A 106 -19.50 -1.96 26.44
C ASP A 106 -20.56 -1.20 25.60
N ARG A 107 -20.16 -0.79 24.39
CA ARG A 107 -21.01 -0.05 23.43
C ARG A 107 -21.33 -0.83 22.17
N LEU A 108 -20.82 -2.05 22.02
CA LEU A 108 -20.99 -2.86 20.81
C LEU A 108 -22.48 -3.11 20.49
N ASN A 109 -23.26 -3.56 21.47
CA ASN A 109 -24.71 -3.77 21.28
C ASN A 109 -25.45 -2.47 20.93
N SER A 110 -25.04 -1.35 21.55
CA SER A 110 -25.61 -0.03 21.26
C SER A 110 -25.18 0.56 19.91
N TYR A 111 -24.15 0.00 19.27
CA TYR A 111 -23.71 0.39 17.94
C TYR A 111 -24.56 -0.31 16.87
N PHE A 112 -24.80 -1.62 17.05
CA PHE A 112 -25.68 -2.39 16.16
C PHE A 112 -27.16 -2.02 16.30
N ALA A 113 -27.59 -1.53 17.46
CA ALA A 113 -28.99 -1.16 17.71
C ALA A 113 -29.38 0.25 17.21
N ARG A 114 -28.51 0.98 16.50
CA ARG A 114 -28.82 2.34 16.02
C ARG A 114 -29.37 2.30 14.60
N ASP A 115 -30.67 2.56 14.48
CA ASP A 115 -31.31 2.81 13.20
C ASP A 115 -31.19 4.30 12.84
N PHE A 116 -30.17 4.64 12.05
CA PHE A 116 -29.88 6.04 11.72
C PHE A 116 -30.65 6.55 10.50
N CYS A 117 -31.07 5.65 9.60
CA CYS A 117 -31.68 6.01 8.32
C CYS A 117 -32.96 6.87 8.46
N PRO A 118 -33.94 6.53 9.32
CA PRO A 118 -35.18 7.30 9.43
C PRO A 118 -34.96 8.78 9.81
N ILE A 119 -33.96 9.04 10.67
CA ILE A 119 -33.61 10.39 11.12
C ILE A 119 -33.02 11.19 9.96
N PHE A 120 -32.10 10.59 9.19
CA PHE A 120 -31.49 11.28 8.06
C PHE A 120 -32.47 11.48 6.91
N VAL A 121 -33.45 10.59 6.71
CA VAL A 121 -34.55 10.82 5.74
C VAL A 121 -35.35 12.07 6.10
N GLN A 122 -35.67 12.26 7.39
CA GLN A 122 -36.36 13.46 7.85
C GLN A 122 -35.51 14.73 7.63
N LEU A 123 -34.20 14.64 7.82
CA LEU A 123 -33.28 15.76 7.61
C LEU A 123 -33.12 16.16 6.14
N LEU A 124 -33.45 15.29 5.18
CA LEU A 124 -33.50 15.64 3.76
C LEU A 124 -34.62 16.64 3.42
N PHE A 125 -35.67 16.71 4.25
CA PHE A 125 -36.78 17.66 4.08
C PHE A 125 -36.59 18.95 4.88
N ASN A 126 -35.44 19.15 5.52
CA ASN A 126 -35.21 20.33 6.35
C ASN A 126 -35.10 21.60 5.52
N ASP A 127 -35.67 22.73 5.98
CA ASP A 127 -35.61 24.01 5.27
C ASP A 127 -34.19 24.60 5.16
N ILE A 128 -33.25 24.11 5.98
CA ILE A 128 -31.85 24.55 5.99
C ILE A 128 -31.03 23.68 5.03
N GLU A 129 -30.59 24.27 3.93
CA GLU A 129 -29.79 23.64 2.88
C GLU A 129 -28.53 22.93 3.41
N ASN A 130 -27.82 23.50 4.40
CA ASN A 130 -26.65 22.84 5.00
C ASN A 130 -26.99 21.53 5.71
N ILE A 131 -28.19 21.43 6.30
CA ILE A 131 -28.65 20.22 7.00
C ILE A 131 -29.02 19.14 5.98
N GLN A 132 -29.72 19.53 4.91
CA GLN A 132 -30.01 18.63 3.79
C GLN A 132 -28.72 18.08 3.17
N ARG A 133 -27.69 18.92 3.01
CA ARG A 133 -26.38 18.52 2.47
C ARG A 133 -25.67 17.49 3.33
N VAL A 134 -25.66 17.69 4.65
CA VAL A 134 -25.05 16.73 5.58
C VAL A 134 -25.83 15.41 5.56
N ALA A 135 -27.16 15.46 5.53
CA ALA A 135 -27.99 14.26 5.43
C ALA A 135 -27.78 13.50 4.11
N ALA A 136 -27.73 14.23 2.98
CA ALA A 136 -27.42 13.64 1.68
C ALA A 136 -26.01 13.01 1.70
N GLY A 137 -25.01 13.71 2.24
CA GLY A 137 -23.63 13.21 2.37
C GLY A 137 -23.53 11.90 3.16
N VAL A 138 -24.26 11.79 4.27
CA VAL A 138 -24.33 10.54 5.06
C VAL A 138 -24.89 9.38 4.23
N PHE A 139 -25.94 9.62 3.45
CA PHE A 139 -26.47 8.60 2.54
C PHE A 139 -25.52 8.23 1.40
N CYS A 140 -24.59 9.10 1.01
CA CYS A 140 -23.59 8.79 -0.01
C CYS A 140 -22.58 7.77 0.50
N GLU A 141 -22.08 8.00 1.71
CA GLU A 141 -21.14 7.11 2.37
C GLU A 141 -21.81 5.77 2.66
N LEU A 142 -23.05 5.80 3.13
CA LEU A 142 -23.83 4.59 3.40
C LEU A 142 -24.15 3.80 2.13
N ALA A 143 -24.36 4.48 1.00
CA ALA A 143 -24.61 3.82 -0.28
C ALA A 143 -23.38 3.10 -0.84
N ALA A 144 -22.16 3.40 -0.36
CA ALA A 144 -20.92 2.77 -0.85
C ALA A 144 -20.89 1.24 -0.63
N ASP A 145 -21.71 0.75 0.31
CA ASP A 145 -21.90 -0.66 0.61
C ASP A 145 -23.28 -1.15 0.15
N LYS A 146 -23.35 -2.37 -0.40
CA LYS A 146 -24.59 -2.94 -0.95
C LYS A 146 -25.74 -3.00 0.07
N GLU A 147 -25.44 -3.39 1.31
CA GLU A 147 -26.43 -3.47 2.41
C GLU A 147 -26.94 -2.08 2.81
N GLY A 148 -26.07 -1.08 2.78
CA GLY A 148 -26.43 0.32 3.02
C GLY A 148 -27.32 0.88 1.90
N ALA A 149 -27.05 0.54 0.64
CA ALA A 149 -27.90 0.91 -0.50
C ALA A 149 -29.31 0.29 -0.42
N GLU A 150 -29.44 -0.97 0.00
CA GLU A 150 -30.74 -1.64 0.20
C GLU A 150 -31.54 -1.01 1.35
N MET A 151 -30.86 -0.62 2.43
CA MET A 151 -31.47 0.05 3.58
C MET A 151 -32.00 1.46 3.23
N ILE A 152 -31.25 2.23 2.42
CA ILE A 152 -31.69 3.55 1.91
C ILE A 152 -32.99 3.43 1.10
N GLU A 153 -33.13 2.34 0.34
CA GLU A 153 -34.31 2.07 -0.47
C GLU A 153 -35.51 1.65 0.38
N GLN A 154 -35.31 0.76 1.36
CA GLN A 154 -36.36 0.33 2.30
C GLN A 154 -36.94 1.50 3.09
N GLU A 155 -36.10 2.47 3.45
CA GLU A 155 -36.49 3.66 4.23
C GLU A 155 -37.00 4.83 3.36
N GLY A 156 -37.08 4.67 2.04
CA GLY A 156 -37.70 5.65 1.15
C GLY A 156 -36.91 6.94 0.90
N ALA A 157 -35.60 6.96 1.18
CA ALA A 157 -34.74 8.14 1.04
C ALA A 157 -34.46 8.53 -0.44
N THR A 158 -34.69 7.60 -1.37
CA THR A 158 -34.31 7.71 -2.79
C THR A 158 -35.03 8.84 -3.54
N SER A 159 -36.33 9.02 -3.30
CA SER A 159 -37.12 10.06 -3.99
C SER A 159 -36.70 11.47 -3.58
N PRO A 160 -36.56 11.79 -2.27
CA PRO A 160 -36.04 13.08 -1.82
C PRO A 160 -34.63 13.40 -2.35
N LEU A 161 -33.73 12.41 -2.36
CA LEU A 161 -32.38 12.57 -2.90
C LEU A 161 -32.38 12.89 -4.40
N THR A 162 -33.30 12.27 -5.15
CA THR A 162 -33.48 12.54 -6.58
C THR A 162 -34.03 13.94 -6.83
N GLU A 163 -34.92 14.44 -5.97
CA GLU A 163 -35.49 15.78 -6.04
C GLU A 163 -34.44 16.86 -5.72
N LEU A 164 -33.56 16.61 -4.74
CA LEU A 164 -32.45 17.52 -4.41
C LEU A 164 -31.48 17.74 -5.59
N LEU A 165 -31.29 16.73 -6.45
CA LEU A 165 -30.52 16.85 -7.71
C LEU A 165 -31.18 17.72 -8.78
N HIS A 166 -32.47 18.03 -8.64
CA HIS A 166 -33.23 18.89 -9.55
C HIS A 166 -33.36 20.34 -9.04
N SER A 167 -32.94 20.62 -7.80
CA SER A 167 -33.01 21.96 -7.23
C SER A 167 -32.13 22.96 -8.02
N ARG A 168 -32.64 24.18 -8.23
CA ARG A 168 -32.07 25.19 -9.15
C ARG A 168 -30.72 25.78 -8.73
N ASN A 169 -30.18 25.40 -7.57
CA ASN A 169 -28.95 25.97 -7.03
C ASN A 169 -27.72 25.12 -7.41
N GLU A 170 -26.81 25.81 -8.08
CA GLU A 170 -25.60 25.32 -8.73
C GLU A 170 -24.67 24.54 -7.78
N VAL A 171 -24.38 23.27 -8.11
CA VAL A 171 -23.16 22.48 -7.80
C VAL A 171 -23.14 21.57 -6.54
N PRO A 172 -23.46 21.96 -5.29
CA PRO A 172 -23.23 21.16 -4.08
C PRO A 172 -23.94 19.80 -4.05
N TYR A 173 -25.19 19.73 -4.52
CA TYR A 173 -26.01 18.53 -4.44
C TYR A 173 -25.59 17.46 -5.46
N CYS A 174 -25.02 17.87 -6.59
CA CYS A 174 -24.50 16.97 -7.61
C CYS A 174 -23.30 16.15 -7.09
N HIS A 175 -22.45 16.72 -6.23
CA HIS A 175 -21.31 15.98 -5.67
C HIS A 175 -21.74 14.78 -4.83
N HIS A 176 -22.83 14.94 -4.07
CA HIS A 176 -23.28 13.94 -3.10
C HIS A 176 -24.32 12.98 -3.72
N GLY A 177 -25.26 13.41 -4.58
CA GLY A 177 -26.25 12.47 -5.14
C GLY A 177 -25.70 11.44 -6.14
N THR A 178 -24.52 11.67 -6.71
CA THR A 178 -24.00 10.89 -7.85
C THR A 178 -23.47 9.48 -7.50
N PRO A 179 -22.74 9.27 -6.39
CA PRO A 179 -22.39 7.93 -5.88
C PRO A 179 -23.62 7.06 -5.56
N ILE A 180 -24.69 7.65 -5.02
CA ILE A 180 -25.92 6.92 -4.66
C ILE A 180 -26.61 6.35 -5.92
N ILE A 181 -26.57 7.08 -7.04
CA ILE A 181 -27.09 6.61 -8.34
C ILE A 181 -26.22 5.48 -8.91
N LYS A 182 -24.92 5.46 -8.59
CA LYS A 182 -23.97 4.44 -9.05
C LYS A 182 -24.27 3.06 -8.45
N GLU A 183 -24.77 2.95 -7.21
CA GLU A 183 -24.94 1.67 -6.49
C GLU A 183 -26.28 0.97 -6.72
N ARG A 184 -27.27 1.66 -7.31
CA ARG A 184 -28.66 1.18 -7.41
C ARG A 184 -28.77 -0.25 -7.95
N SER A 185 -29.40 -1.13 -7.18
CA SER A 185 -29.98 -2.39 -7.67
C SER A 185 -31.16 -2.04 -8.58
N PHE A 186 -31.01 -2.18 -9.89
CA PHE A 186 -32.00 -1.75 -10.87
C PHE A 186 -33.22 -2.69 -10.92
N THR A 187 -34.20 -2.47 -10.04
CA THR A 187 -35.49 -3.20 -10.07
C THR A 187 -36.73 -2.32 -10.26
N THR A 188 -36.63 -0.98 -10.28
CA THR A 188 -37.84 -0.11 -10.35
C THR A 188 -37.80 0.90 -11.50
N CYS A 189 -38.39 0.48 -12.63
CA CYS A 189 -38.39 1.10 -13.96
C CYS A 189 -39.37 2.29 -14.17
N GLN A 190 -39.32 3.37 -13.38
CA GLN A 190 -40.29 4.49 -13.55
C GLN A 190 -39.73 5.92 -13.73
N HIS A 191 -38.42 6.17 -13.56
CA HIS A 191 -37.86 7.54 -13.56
C HIS A 191 -36.58 7.78 -14.43
N GLU A 192 -36.27 6.90 -15.39
CA GLU A 192 -35.01 6.96 -16.17
C GLU A 192 -34.71 8.28 -16.94
N PRO A 193 -35.68 8.96 -17.60
CA PRO A 193 -35.36 10.18 -18.38
C PRO A 193 -34.91 11.35 -17.51
N GLN A 194 -35.46 11.45 -16.29
CA GLN A 194 -35.15 12.54 -15.35
C GLN A 194 -33.76 12.36 -14.74
N ILE A 195 -33.40 11.11 -14.41
CA ILE A 195 -32.08 10.75 -13.88
C ILE A 195 -30.99 11.02 -14.92
N VAL A 196 -31.19 10.58 -16.18
CA VAL A 196 -30.23 10.85 -17.25
C VAL A 196 -30.05 12.35 -17.48
N ALA A 197 -31.12 13.14 -17.45
CA ALA A 197 -31.02 14.59 -17.59
C ALA A 197 -30.23 15.25 -16.44
N ALA A 198 -30.38 14.76 -15.21
CA ALA A 198 -29.59 15.24 -14.06
C ALA A 198 -28.10 14.87 -14.19
N LEU A 199 -27.79 13.64 -14.60
CA LEU A 199 -26.42 13.18 -14.83
C LEU A 199 -25.72 13.99 -15.94
N VAL A 200 -26.42 14.31 -17.04
CA VAL A 200 -25.88 15.15 -18.13
C VAL A 200 -25.60 16.57 -17.67
N ARG A 201 -26.46 17.15 -16.82
CA ARG A 201 -26.20 18.46 -16.20
C ARG A 201 -24.99 18.42 -15.29
N ALA A 202 -24.83 17.36 -14.48
CA ALA A 202 -23.65 17.19 -13.63
C ALA A 202 -22.35 17.12 -14.46
N ILE A 203 -22.35 16.38 -15.57
CA ILE A 203 -21.19 16.29 -16.47
C ILE A 203 -20.88 17.63 -17.16
N SER A 204 -21.92 18.38 -17.53
CA SER A 204 -21.75 19.60 -18.33
C SER A 204 -21.35 20.82 -17.47
N ASN A 205 -21.81 20.86 -16.21
CA ASN A 205 -21.69 22.03 -15.35
C ASN A 205 -20.71 21.87 -14.18
N SER A 206 -20.25 20.65 -13.87
CA SER A 206 -19.29 20.45 -12.76
C SER A 206 -17.83 20.60 -13.24
N ASN A 207 -17.04 21.34 -12.47
CA ASN A 207 -15.57 21.41 -12.62
C ASN A 207 -14.85 20.35 -11.77
N ASP A 208 -15.61 19.50 -11.08
CA ASP A 208 -15.10 18.48 -10.18
C ASP A 208 -15.02 17.12 -10.88
N LEU A 209 -13.85 16.52 -10.75
CA LEU A 209 -13.43 15.36 -11.49
C LEU A 209 -14.05 14.07 -10.94
N GLU A 210 -14.28 14.00 -9.62
CA GLU A 210 -14.93 12.85 -8.99
C GLU A 210 -16.44 12.83 -9.24
N THR A 211 -17.10 14.00 -9.25
CA THR A 211 -18.51 14.12 -9.67
C THR A 211 -18.70 13.71 -11.13
N THR A 212 -17.82 14.20 -12.00
CA THR A 212 -17.82 13.82 -13.43
C THR A 212 -17.62 12.31 -13.58
N LYS A 213 -16.67 11.72 -12.86
CA LYS A 213 -16.40 10.28 -12.87
C LYS A 213 -17.57 9.45 -12.34
N GLY A 214 -18.22 9.87 -11.26
CA GLY A 214 -19.42 9.24 -10.74
C GLY A 214 -20.57 9.27 -11.74
N ALA A 215 -20.80 10.43 -12.37
CA ALA A 215 -21.93 10.63 -13.27
C ALA A 215 -21.76 9.82 -14.57
N VAL A 216 -20.55 9.81 -15.13
CA VAL A 216 -20.22 9.02 -16.32
C VAL A 216 -20.22 7.52 -15.99
N GLY A 217 -19.78 7.12 -14.80
CA GLY A 217 -19.89 5.74 -14.34
C GLY A 217 -21.33 5.24 -14.20
N ALA A 218 -22.25 6.09 -13.72
CA ALA A 218 -23.67 5.78 -13.67
C ALA A 218 -24.29 5.63 -15.08
N LEU A 219 -23.92 6.51 -16.02
CA LEU A 219 -24.33 6.40 -17.42
C LEU A 219 -23.80 5.13 -18.08
N HIS A 220 -22.56 4.73 -17.76
CA HIS A 220 -21.98 3.48 -18.24
C HIS A 220 -22.78 2.26 -17.78
N LYS A 221 -23.18 2.20 -16.50
CA LYS A 221 -24.06 1.15 -16.00
C LYS A 221 -25.41 1.14 -16.73
N LEU A 222 -26.04 2.31 -16.89
CA LEU A 222 -27.29 2.46 -17.64
C LEU A 222 -27.17 1.99 -19.10
N SER A 223 -26.01 2.16 -19.72
CA SER A 223 -25.77 1.75 -21.10
C SER A 223 -25.77 0.23 -21.33
N HIS A 224 -25.74 -0.58 -20.28
CA HIS A 224 -25.87 -2.04 -20.40
C HIS A 224 -27.33 -2.50 -20.54
N HIS A 225 -28.30 -1.61 -20.29
CA HIS A 225 -29.72 -1.90 -20.38
C HIS A 225 -30.36 -1.20 -21.57
N ARG A 226 -31.28 -1.87 -22.27
CA ARG A 226 -31.94 -1.35 -23.48
C ARG A 226 -32.74 -0.06 -23.23
N GLN A 227 -33.42 0.04 -22.08
CA GLN A 227 -34.18 1.24 -21.71
C GLN A 227 -33.25 2.42 -21.34
N GLY A 228 -32.17 2.14 -20.59
CA GLY A 228 -31.12 3.10 -20.31
C GLY A 228 -30.43 3.64 -21.57
N LEU A 229 -30.12 2.79 -22.55
CA LEU A 229 -29.60 3.22 -23.85
C LEU A 229 -30.54 4.17 -24.59
N LEU A 230 -31.85 3.87 -24.60
CA LEU A 230 -32.88 4.73 -25.19
C LEU A 230 -32.99 6.08 -24.46
N ALA A 231 -32.91 6.08 -23.13
CA ALA A 231 -32.95 7.29 -22.31
C ALA A 231 -31.71 8.17 -22.54
N ILE A 232 -30.52 7.57 -22.60
CA ILE A 232 -29.26 8.26 -22.91
C ILE A 232 -29.32 8.86 -24.33
N PHE A 233 -29.78 8.09 -25.32
CA PHE A 233 -29.88 8.55 -26.70
C PHE A 233 -30.89 9.68 -26.91
N LYS A 234 -32.03 9.65 -26.22
CA LYS A 234 -33.05 10.72 -26.28
C LYS A 234 -32.62 12.01 -25.54
N SER A 235 -31.54 11.96 -24.76
CA SER A 235 -31.01 13.10 -24.02
C SER A 235 -29.86 13.79 -24.75
N VAL A 236 -29.48 15.00 -24.34
CA VAL A 236 -28.32 15.75 -24.88
C VAL A 236 -26.98 15.22 -24.32
N CYS A 237 -26.86 13.90 -24.12
CA CYS A 237 -25.72 13.27 -23.47
C CYS A 237 -24.54 13.02 -24.42
N ILE A 238 -24.82 12.72 -25.69
CA ILE A 238 -23.78 12.37 -26.68
C ILE A 238 -22.71 13.47 -26.81
N PRO A 239 -23.04 14.77 -26.94
CA PRO A 239 -22.02 15.83 -27.00
C PRO A 239 -21.16 15.90 -25.72
N ALA A 240 -21.78 15.70 -24.54
CA ALA A 240 -21.08 15.69 -23.27
C ALA A 240 -20.10 14.51 -23.16
N LEU A 241 -20.50 13.30 -23.57
CA LEU A 241 -19.63 12.13 -23.60
C LEU A 241 -18.47 12.28 -24.61
N VAL A 242 -18.72 12.87 -25.78
CA VAL A 242 -17.68 13.14 -26.78
C VAL A 242 -16.65 14.14 -26.24
N LYS A 243 -17.08 15.20 -25.54
CA LYS A 243 -16.18 16.16 -24.89
C LYS A 243 -15.27 15.49 -23.85
N LEU A 244 -15.77 14.49 -23.13
CA LEU A 244 -15.02 13.74 -22.12
C LEU A 244 -13.96 12.81 -22.70
N LEU A 245 -13.93 12.57 -24.02
CA LEU A 245 -12.86 11.82 -24.68
C LEU A 245 -11.50 12.55 -24.62
N SER A 246 -11.51 13.86 -24.31
CA SER A 246 -10.29 14.65 -24.08
C SER A 246 -9.91 14.74 -22.60
N SER A 247 -10.60 14.01 -21.71
CA SER A 247 -10.34 14.04 -20.27
C SER A 247 -8.97 13.41 -19.93
N PRO A 248 -8.17 14.02 -19.04
CA PRO A 248 -6.89 13.45 -18.60
C PRO A 248 -7.06 12.28 -17.61
N VAL A 249 -8.28 11.94 -17.21
CA VAL A 249 -8.56 10.85 -16.26
C VAL A 249 -8.97 9.58 -16.99
N GLU A 250 -8.13 8.56 -16.85
CA GLU A 250 -8.29 7.27 -17.53
C GLU A 250 -9.63 6.58 -17.23
N SER A 251 -10.13 6.65 -15.98
CA SER A 251 -11.43 6.06 -15.62
C SER A 251 -12.63 6.78 -16.25
N VAL A 252 -12.59 8.11 -16.33
CA VAL A 252 -13.62 8.92 -17.02
C VAL A 252 -13.60 8.62 -18.51
N LEU A 253 -12.40 8.55 -19.09
CA LEU A 253 -12.19 8.21 -20.50
C LEU A 253 -12.72 6.80 -20.82
N PHE A 254 -12.39 5.82 -19.98
CA PHE A 254 -12.86 4.43 -20.14
C PHE A 254 -14.39 4.33 -20.10
N TYR A 255 -15.04 4.95 -19.11
CA TYR A 255 -16.49 4.92 -19.01
C TYR A 255 -17.17 5.68 -20.16
N ALA A 256 -16.62 6.82 -20.60
CA ALA A 256 -17.14 7.58 -21.73
C ALA A 256 -17.05 6.79 -23.04
N ILE A 257 -15.88 6.17 -23.33
CA ILE A 257 -15.67 5.34 -24.53
C ILE A 257 -16.63 4.16 -24.53
N THR A 258 -16.73 3.44 -23.42
CA THR A 258 -17.54 2.22 -23.37
C THR A 258 -19.04 2.53 -23.44
N THR A 259 -19.48 3.65 -22.85
CA THR A 259 -20.86 4.13 -22.98
C THR A 259 -21.20 4.51 -24.43
N LEU A 260 -20.31 5.23 -25.11
CA LEU A 260 -20.47 5.57 -26.53
C LEU A 260 -20.43 4.32 -27.42
N HIS A 261 -19.58 3.36 -27.11
CA HIS A 261 -19.49 2.09 -27.82
C HIS A 261 -20.81 1.31 -27.73
N ASN A 262 -21.37 1.19 -26.52
CA ASN A 262 -22.66 0.52 -26.30
C ASN A 262 -23.81 1.20 -27.05
N LEU A 263 -23.85 2.54 -27.08
CA LEU A 263 -24.82 3.30 -27.88
C LEU A 263 -24.67 3.04 -29.38
N LEU A 264 -23.43 3.06 -29.89
CA LEU A 264 -23.14 2.85 -31.31
C LEU A 264 -23.46 1.43 -31.80
N LEU A 265 -23.35 0.44 -30.90
CA LEU A 265 -23.64 -0.96 -31.20
C LEU A 265 -25.13 -1.32 -31.06
N HIS A 266 -25.81 -0.79 -30.05
CA HIS A 266 -27.10 -1.32 -29.62
C HIS A 266 -28.28 -0.35 -29.73
N GLN A 267 -28.04 0.92 -30.13
CA GLN A 267 -29.08 1.92 -30.28
C GLN A 267 -29.10 2.52 -31.69
N ASP A 268 -30.19 2.28 -32.41
CA ASP A 268 -30.39 2.77 -33.78
C ASP A 268 -30.43 4.31 -33.82
N GLY A 269 -29.76 4.91 -34.82
CA GLY A 269 -29.63 6.36 -34.98
C GLY A 269 -28.43 7.00 -34.25
N SER A 270 -27.77 6.28 -33.35
CA SER A 270 -26.60 6.78 -32.59
C SER A 270 -25.41 7.16 -33.46
N LYS A 271 -25.20 6.46 -34.58
CA LYS A 271 -24.12 6.75 -35.54
C LYS A 271 -24.27 8.15 -36.16
N MET A 272 -25.48 8.51 -36.61
CA MET A 272 -25.76 9.83 -37.19
C MET A 272 -25.60 10.95 -36.15
N ALA A 273 -26.00 10.70 -34.90
CA ALA A 273 -25.88 11.67 -33.80
C ALA A 273 -24.42 11.94 -33.40
N VAL A 274 -23.55 10.92 -33.45
CA VAL A 274 -22.10 11.06 -33.20
C VAL A 274 -21.37 11.68 -34.40
N GLU A 275 -21.78 11.35 -35.63
CA GLU A 275 -21.21 11.93 -36.85
C GLU A 275 -21.50 13.43 -36.99
N GLY A 276 -22.67 13.90 -36.55
CA GLY A 276 -23.03 15.33 -36.53
C GLY A 276 -22.20 16.20 -35.59
N GLN A 277 -21.39 15.61 -34.68
CA GLN A 277 -20.49 16.35 -33.77
C GLN A 277 -19.11 16.65 -34.40
N ARG A 278 -18.83 16.19 -35.63
CA ARG A 278 -17.51 16.31 -36.29
C ARG A 278 -17.18 17.68 -36.87
N GLU A 279 -18.09 18.66 -36.91
CA GLU A 279 -17.82 19.99 -37.49
C GLU A 279 -17.27 21.04 -36.51
N ILE A 280 -17.17 20.74 -35.20
CA ILE A 280 -16.69 21.71 -34.19
C ILE A 280 -15.50 21.11 -33.44
N SER A 281 -14.36 20.98 -34.11
CA SER A 281 -13.00 21.08 -33.54
C SER A 281 -11.99 20.61 -34.58
N GLY A 282 -11.01 21.47 -34.89
CA GLY A 282 -9.98 21.22 -35.90
C GLY A 282 -8.97 20.14 -35.51
N ILE A 283 -9.40 18.87 -35.43
CA ILE A 283 -8.52 17.72 -35.21
C ILE A 283 -8.80 16.68 -36.30
N ARG A 284 -7.79 16.43 -37.14
CA ARG A 284 -7.78 15.37 -38.16
C ARG A 284 -7.76 14.00 -37.48
N THR A 285 -8.73 13.14 -37.77
CA THR A 285 -8.63 11.69 -37.56
C THR A 285 -7.97 11.01 -38.76
N TYR A 286 -7.03 10.11 -38.53
CA TYR A 286 -6.55 9.17 -39.56
C TYR A 286 -7.40 7.89 -39.53
N VAL A 287 -7.83 7.46 -40.72
CA VAL A 287 -8.38 6.12 -40.97
C VAL A 287 -7.20 5.16 -41.14
N CYS A 288 -7.18 4.08 -40.37
CA CYS A 288 -6.16 3.04 -40.47
C CYS A 288 -6.39 2.21 -41.74
N GLY A 289 -5.69 2.56 -42.81
CA GLY A 289 -5.61 1.79 -44.04
C GLY A 289 -4.14 1.65 -44.45
N GLY A 290 -3.64 0.42 -44.39
CA GLY A 290 -2.51 -0.13 -45.16
C GLY A 290 -1.25 0.73 -45.37
N ARG A 291 -0.14 0.19 -44.85
CA ARG A 291 1.28 0.56 -45.04
C ARG A 291 1.84 1.45 -43.93
N GLU A 292 2.42 0.75 -42.96
CA GLU A 292 3.22 1.27 -41.87
C GLU A 292 4.30 2.24 -42.37
N LYS A 293 4.16 3.51 -41.99
CA LYS A 293 5.32 4.35 -41.68
C LYS A 293 5.23 4.67 -40.20
N VAL A 294 6.01 3.92 -39.42
CA VAL A 294 6.20 4.13 -37.98
C VAL A 294 6.85 5.50 -37.80
N VAL A 295 6.09 6.47 -37.33
CA VAL A 295 6.66 7.69 -36.74
C VAL A 295 6.88 7.37 -35.27
N THR A 296 8.09 6.89 -34.97
CA THR A 296 8.55 6.64 -33.61
C THR A 296 8.66 7.98 -32.89
N CYS A 297 7.71 8.28 -32.01
CA CYS A 297 7.93 9.29 -30.97
C CYS A 297 8.99 8.74 -30.02
N LEU A 298 10.26 9.05 -30.31
CA LEU A 298 11.38 8.81 -29.40
C LEU A 298 11.21 9.73 -28.19
N SER A 299 10.45 9.31 -27.18
CA SER A 299 10.72 9.78 -25.83
C SER A 299 12.15 9.38 -25.54
N ALA A 300 13.04 10.34 -25.26
CA ALA A 300 14.36 10.05 -24.77
C ALA A 300 14.23 9.33 -23.41
N SER A 301 14.09 8.01 -23.45
CA SER A 301 14.15 7.14 -22.29
C SER A 301 15.57 7.26 -21.73
N ARG A 302 15.75 8.13 -20.73
CA ARG A 302 17.01 8.21 -19.99
C ARG A 302 17.12 6.97 -19.11
N SER A 303 17.68 5.91 -19.67
CA SER A 303 18.09 4.71 -18.93
C SER A 303 19.34 5.01 -18.11
N ALA A 304 19.17 5.26 -16.81
CA ALA A 304 20.28 5.25 -15.86
C ALA A 304 20.82 3.83 -15.60
N ARG A 305 22.13 3.74 -15.32
CA ARG A 305 22.79 2.54 -14.79
C ARG A 305 22.86 2.63 -13.28
N ILE A 306 22.17 1.72 -12.60
CA ILE A 306 21.95 1.79 -11.15
C ILE A 306 22.61 0.59 -10.50
N LEU A 307 23.49 0.85 -9.52
CA LEU A 307 23.99 -0.18 -8.62
C LEU A 307 23.08 -0.24 -7.39
N TYR A 308 22.45 -1.39 -7.16
CA TYR A 308 21.56 -1.61 -6.02
C TYR A 308 22.17 -2.63 -5.06
N ILE A 309 22.32 -2.29 -3.78
CA ILE A 309 22.99 -3.15 -2.79
C ILE A 309 22.01 -3.47 -1.65
N SER A 310 21.59 -4.73 -1.53
CA SER A 310 20.69 -5.22 -0.47
C SER A 310 21.12 -6.59 0.04
N PRO A 311 22.00 -6.62 1.05
CA PRO A 311 22.63 -7.86 1.49
C PRO A 311 21.79 -8.69 2.47
N VAL A 312 20.72 -8.14 3.03
CA VAL A 312 19.91 -8.84 4.05
C VAL A 312 19.05 -9.92 3.40
N SER A 313 19.03 -11.12 3.99
CA SER A 313 18.34 -12.29 3.41
C SER A 313 16.96 -12.58 4.02
N SER A 314 16.45 -11.73 4.91
CA SER A 314 15.13 -11.91 5.51
C SER A 314 14.03 -11.65 4.48
N ARG A 315 12.96 -12.46 4.49
CA ARG A 315 11.87 -12.37 3.50
C ARG A 315 11.27 -10.95 3.43
N SER A 316 11.09 -10.29 4.57
CA SER A 316 10.53 -8.94 4.66
C SER A 316 11.43 -7.87 4.02
N HIS A 317 12.74 -7.93 4.25
CA HIS A 317 13.69 -7.00 3.62
C HIS A 317 13.80 -7.27 2.12
N VAL A 318 13.97 -8.53 1.73
CA VAL A 318 14.12 -8.91 0.32
C VAL A 318 12.91 -8.46 -0.51
N ALA A 319 11.68 -8.60 0.01
CA ALA A 319 10.47 -8.21 -0.73
C ALA A 319 10.43 -6.72 -1.08
N VAL A 320 10.82 -5.82 -0.16
CA VAL A 320 10.83 -4.37 -0.39
C VAL A 320 11.91 -4.00 -1.42
N HIS A 321 13.12 -4.52 -1.25
CA HIS A 321 14.25 -4.15 -2.09
C HIS A 321 14.13 -4.74 -3.51
N GLN A 322 13.62 -5.97 -3.65
CA GLN A 322 13.33 -6.57 -4.94
C GLN A 322 12.22 -5.86 -5.70
N ALA A 323 11.19 -5.37 -4.99
CA ALA A 323 10.14 -4.59 -5.64
C ALA A 323 10.71 -3.32 -6.29
N ILE A 324 11.61 -2.61 -5.61
CA ILE A 324 12.23 -1.39 -6.16
C ILE A 324 13.14 -1.73 -7.35
N SER A 325 14.04 -2.71 -7.22
CA SER A 325 14.98 -3.06 -8.29
C SER A 325 14.25 -3.59 -9.55
N ALA A 326 13.20 -4.40 -9.37
CA ALA A 326 12.39 -4.89 -10.47
C ALA A 326 11.63 -3.76 -11.19
N HIS A 327 11.02 -2.83 -10.45
CA HIS A 327 10.30 -1.72 -11.07
C HIS A 327 11.23 -0.74 -11.78
N LEU A 328 12.44 -0.49 -11.26
CA LEU A 328 13.45 0.29 -11.97
C LEU A 328 13.84 -0.38 -13.30
N SER A 329 14.02 -1.70 -13.31
CA SER A 329 14.29 -2.48 -14.52
C SER A 329 13.13 -2.40 -15.54
N LEU A 330 11.88 -2.57 -15.07
CA LEU A 330 10.67 -2.45 -15.90
C LEU A 330 10.48 -1.05 -16.50
N ARG A 331 10.94 -0.01 -15.80
CA ARG A 331 10.94 1.38 -16.29
C ARG A 331 12.05 1.66 -17.30
N GLY A 332 12.88 0.67 -17.64
CA GLY A 332 13.92 0.76 -18.66
C GLY A 332 15.31 1.13 -18.12
N HIS A 333 15.53 1.14 -16.81
CA HIS A 333 16.87 1.34 -16.23
C HIS A 333 17.69 0.06 -16.24
N GLN A 334 19.01 0.19 -16.41
CA GLN A 334 19.94 -0.93 -16.24
C GLN A 334 20.28 -1.07 -14.77
N VAL A 335 19.79 -2.12 -14.12
CA VAL A 335 19.94 -2.30 -12.68
C VAL A 335 20.87 -3.48 -12.41
N THR A 336 21.97 -3.23 -11.71
CA THR A 336 22.87 -4.27 -11.18
C THR A 336 22.64 -4.41 -9.70
N THR A 337 22.16 -5.56 -9.25
CA THR A 337 21.79 -5.82 -7.84
C THR A 337 22.77 -6.76 -7.18
N LEU A 338 23.27 -6.38 -5.99
CA LEU A 338 24.01 -7.25 -5.07
C LEU A 338 23.08 -7.71 -3.98
N THR A 339 22.76 -9.00 -3.97
CA THR A 339 21.74 -9.54 -3.06
C THR A 339 22.09 -10.91 -2.52
N SER A 340 21.49 -11.25 -1.38
CA SER A 340 21.53 -12.60 -0.82
C SER A 340 20.50 -13.55 -1.44
N LYS A 341 19.50 -13.02 -2.16
CA LYS A 341 18.45 -13.81 -2.82
C LYS A 341 17.98 -13.14 -4.12
N SER A 342 18.24 -13.79 -5.26
CA SER A 342 17.84 -13.29 -6.59
C SER A 342 16.35 -13.49 -6.86
N LEU A 343 15.78 -12.63 -7.69
CA LEU A 343 14.41 -12.75 -8.19
C LEU A 343 14.31 -13.80 -9.31
N LYS A 344 15.35 -13.96 -10.14
CA LYS A 344 15.43 -14.93 -11.25
C LYS A 344 14.24 -14.84 -12.23
N ASN A 345 13.73 -13.63 -12.47
CA ASN A 345 12.60 -13.42 -13.38
C ASN A 345 13.09 -13.23 -14.84
N PRO A 346 12.75 -14.11 -15.78
CA PRO A 346 13.20 -14.01 -17.17
C PRO A 346 12.66 -12.78 -17.90
N ASN A 347 11.58 -12.15 -17.41
CA ASN A 347 11.00 -10.96 -18.03
C ASN A 347 11.76 -9.66 -17.71
N LEU A 348 12.77 -9.70 -16.82
CA LEU A 348 13.55 -8.53 -16.41
C LEU A 348 14.93 -8.50 -17.10
N SER A 349 14.94 -8.29 -18.42
CA SER A 349 16.18 -8.29 -19.23
C SER A 349 17.21 -7.23 -18.81
N ASN A 350 16.77 -6.11 -18.22
CA ASN A 350 17.64 -5.04 -17.75
C ASN A 350 18.11 -5.19 -16.29
N LEU A 351 17.80 -6.31 -15.63
CA LEU A 351 18.21 -6.61 -14.26
C LEU A 351 19.34 -7.65 -14.25
N THR A 352 20.52 -7.24 -13.79
CA THR A 352 21.65 -8.15 -13.53
C THR A 352 21.74 -8.39 -12.03
N GLU A 353 21.65 -9.65 -11.59
CA GLU A 353 21.67 -10.01 -10.17
C GLU A 353 22.95 -10.80 -9.82
N PHE A 354 23.68 -10.35 -8.80
CA PHE A 354 24.78 -11.09 -8.20
C PHE A 354 24.35 -11.64 -6.85
N GLU A 355 24.16 -12.96 -6.78
CA GLU A 355 23.74 -13.68 -5.58
C GLU A 355 24.94 -14.13 -4.73
N PHE A 356 24.92 -13.85 -3.43
CA PHE A 356 25.94 -14.30 -2.48
C PHE A 356 25.34 -15.20 -1.38
N PRO A 357 25.34 -16.54 -1.55
CA PRO A 357 24.72 -17.48 -0.61
C PRO A 357 25.26 -17.41 0.83
N THR A 358 26.57 -17.10 1.01
CA THR A 358 27.21 -16.96 2.32
C THR A 358 26.60 -15.86 3.18
N LEU A 359 25.99 -14.82 2.59
CA LEU A 359 25.29 -13.77 3.35
C LEU A 359 24.07 -14.33 4.09
N ARG A 360 23.42 -15.35 3.54
CA ARG A 360 22.27 -16.02 4.16
C ARG A 360 22.68 -16.83 5.38
N GLU A 361 23.83 -17.49 5.32
CA GLU A 361 24.41 -18.26 6.43
C GLU A 361 24.82 -17.35 7.59
N ILE A 362 25.50 -16.24 7.30
CA ILE A 362 25.86 -15.22 8.30
C ILE A 362 24.58 -14.68 8.96
N THR A 363 23.54 -14.39 8.17
CA THR A 363 22.25 -13.93 8.70
C THR A 363 21.61 -14.96 9.64
N ALA A 364 21.54 -16.23 9.21
CA ALA A 364 20.94 -17.31 10.00
C ALA A 364 21.67 -17.52 11.34
N LYS A 365 23.00 -17.49 11.35
CA LYS A 365 23.82 -17.70 12.55
C LYS A 365 23.64 -16.62 13.63
N HIS A 366 23.32 -15.39 13.23
CA HIS A 366 23.27 -14.23 14.13
C HIS A 366 21.84 -13.79 14.51
N HIS A 367 20.81 -14.30 13.83
CA HIS A 367 19.41 -13.92 14.04
C HIS A 367 18.86 -14.32 15.43
N ASP A 368 19.20 -15.52 15.91
CA ASP A 368 18.72 -16.02 17.21
C ASP A 368 19.32 -15.22 18.39
N ARG A 369 20.58 -14.77 18.28
CA ARG A 369 21.24 -13.96 19.32
C ARG A 369 20.76 -12.51 19.37
N THR A 370 20.53 -11.86 18.23
CA THR A 370 20.02 -10.48 18.19
C THR A 370 18.64 -10.39 18.83
N THR A 371 17.76 -11.35 18.52
CA THR A 371 16.40 -11.40 19.04
C THR A 371 16.38 -11.57 20.56
N ARG A 372 17.27 -12.40 21.12
CA ARG A 372 17.42 -12.59 22.57
C ARG A 372 17.92 -11.31 23.26
N LEU A 373 18.99 -10.69 22.74
CA LEU A 373 19.56 -9.45 23.31
C LEU A 373 18.62 -8.25 23.26
N SER A 374 17.67 -8.21 22.32
CA SER A 374 16.67 -7.13 22.22
C SER A 374 15.62 -7.17 23.33
N LYS A 375 15.45 -8.30 24.03
CA LYS A 375 14.51 -8.46 25.14
C LYS A 375 15.06 -7.97 26.49
N ASP A 376 16.39 -7.85 26.62
CA ASP A 376 17.08 -7.54 27.89
C ASP A 376 17.27 -6.02 28.13
N ASN A 377 16.56 -5.15 27.41
CA ASN A 377 16.44 -3.69 27.63
C ASN A 377 17.72 -2.83 27.53
N PHE A 378 18.90 -3.36 27.18
CA PHE A 378 20.11 -2.52 27.04
C PHE A 378 20.37 -2.10 25.58
N LEU A 379 19.80 -0.96 25.18
CA LEU A 379 19.91 -0.35 23.83
C LEU A 379 21.35 -0.36 23.30
N PHE A 380 22.33 -0.02 24.13
CA PHE A 380 23.73 0.07 23.73
C PHE A 380 24.31 -1.29 23.32
N ASN A 381 23.96 -2.37 24.03
CA ASN A 381 24.43 -3.73 23.67
C ASN A 381 23.76 -4.22 22.40
N THR A 382 22.47 -3.92 22.21
CA THR A 382 21.75 -4.23 20.97
C THR A 382 22.37 -3.50 19.78
N LEU A 383 22.74 -2.22 19.94
CA LEU A 383 23.37 -1.43 18.89
C LEU A 383 24.81 -1.87 18.61
N LEU A 384 25.60 -2.17 19.65
CA LEU A 384 26.96 -2.69 19.49
C LEU A 384 26.97 -4.02 18.74
N TYR A 385 26.10 -4.95 19.16
CA TYR A 385 25.98 -6.25 18.52
C TYR A 385 25.43 -6.14 17.10
N GLY A 386 24.37 -5.34 16.91
CA GLY A 386 23.80 -5.07 15.58
C GLY A 386 24.82 -4.43 14.64
N SER A 387 25.60 -3.46 15.12
CA SER A 387 26.68 -2.86 14.35
C SER A 387 27.75 -3.87 13.95
N LYS A 388 28.17 -4.75 14.87
CA LYS A 388 29.15 -5.80 14.56
C LYS A 388 28.61 -6.77 13.50
N TYR A 389 27.40 -7.27 13.71
CA TYR A 389 26.72 -8.20 12.80
C TYR A 389 26.55 -7.61 11.39
N TYR A 390 25.98 -6.40 11.29
CA TYR A 390 25.80 -5.75 9.99
C TYR A 390 27.14 -5.31 9.37
N GLY A 391 28.14 -4.99 10.19
CA GLY A 391 29.49 -4.71 9.73
C GLY A 391 30.16 -5.93 9.08
N GLU A 392 29.99 -7.12 9.65
CA GLU A 392 30.47 -8.39 9.06
C GLU A 392 29.76 -8.69 7.74
N LEU A 393 28.43 -8.49 7.70
CA LEU A 393 27.64 -8.67 6.47
C LEU A 393 28.12 -7.74 5.34
N VAL A 394 28.30 -6.45 5.63
CA VAL A 394 28.76 -5.47 4.63
C VAL A 394 30.21 -5.73 4.22
N GLU A 395 31.07 -6.20 5.13
CA GLU A 395 32.45 -6.56 4.79
C GLU A 395 32.51 -7.75 3.82
N GLU A 396 31.64 -8.74 3.97
CA GLU A 396 31.53 -9.85 3.01
C GLU A 396 31.06 -9.36 1.63
N VAL A 397 30.10 -8.43 1.59
CA VAL A 397 29.69 -7.77 0.33
C VAL A 397 30.88 -7.02 -0.30
N LEU A 398 31.66 -6.29 0.50
CA LEU A 398 32.85 -5.57 0.02
C LEU A 398 33.94 -6.52 -0.51
N ASN A 399 34.18 -7.66 0.15
CA ASN A 399 35.11 -8.68 -0.32
C ASN A 399 34.69 -9.24 -1.68
N ARG A 400 33.40 -9.56 -1.84
CA ARG A 400 32.86 -10.22 -3.05
C ARG A 400 32.65 -9.24 -4.21
N SER A 401 32.34 -7.98 -3.89
CA SER A 401 32.14 -6.91 -4.89
C SER A 401 33.42 -6.47 -5.60
N GLN A 402 34.60 -7.00 -5.24
CA GLN A 402 35.84 -6.78 -5.97
C GLN A 402 35.74 -7.13 -7.45
N ILE A 403 34.92 -8.13 -7.81
CA ILE A 403 34.65 -8.49 -9.21
C ILE A 403 34.04 -7.31 -10.00
N ILE A 404 33.19 -6.52 -9.35
CA ILE A 404 32.55 -5.33 -9.94
C ILE A 404 33.58 -4.22 -10.06
N PHE A 405 34.43 -4.04 -9.06
CA PHE A 405 35.46 -3.01 -9.06
C PHE A 405 36.58 -3.26 -10.07
N GLN A 406 36.89 -4.53 -10.34
CA GLN A 406 37.89 -4.95 -11.32
C GLN A 406 37.39 -4.83 -12.76
N ASN A 407 36.06 -4.85 -12.97
CA ASN A 407 35.49 -4.71 -14.30
C ASN A 407 35.41 -3.24 -14.72
N ALA A 408 36.43 -2.76 -15.44
CA ALA A 408 36.54 -1.38 -15.92
C ALA A 408 35.37 -0.93 -16.83
N SER A 409 34.59 -1.86 -17.38
CA SER A 409 33.43 -1.55 -18.23
C SER A 409 32.20 -1.09 -17.44
N LEU A 410 32.11 -1.42 -16.14
CA LEU A 410 30.96 -1.09 -15.31
C LEU A 410 31.09 0.34 -14.77
N SER A 411 30.20 1.22 -15.23
CA SER A 411 29.98 2.54 -14.66
C SER A 411 28.51 2.70 -14.30
N PHE A 412 28.27 3.41 -13.20
CA PHE A 412 26.93 3.64 -12.66
C PHE A 412 26.70 5.14 -12.56
N ASP A 413 25.44 5.54 -12.74
CA ASP A 413 24.97 6.93 -12.62
C ASP A 413 24.36 7.19 -11.24
N LEU A 414 24.01 6.11 -10.51
CA LEU A 414 23.36 6.14 -9.20
C LEU A 414 23.73 4.89 -8.39
N VAL A 415 23.95 5.05 -7.09
CA VAL A 415 24.07 3.93 -6.14
C VAL A 415 22.90 3.98 -5.17
N ILE A 416 22.18 2.86 -5.05
CA ILE A 416 21.12 2.66 -4.07
C ILE A 416 21.59 1.61 -3.08
N VAL A 417 21.54 1.93 -1.79
CA VAL A 417 21.99 1.03 -0.72
C VAL A 417 20.89 0.77 0.29
N GLU A 418 20.82 -0.46 0.78
CA GLU A 418 20.05 -0.77 1.97
C GLU A 418 20.65 -0.07 3.20
N ASN A 419 19.87 0.79 3.86
CA ASN A 419 20.28 1.60 4.99
C ASN A 419 20.39 0.75 6.27
N LEU A 420 21.44 -0.06 6.30
CA LEU A 420 21.69 -1.06 7.35
C LEU A 420 22.86 -0.67 8.24
N HIS A 421 23.95 -0.20 7.63
CA HIS A 421 25.21 0.07 8.30
C HIS A 421 26.02 1.14 7.54
N PRO A 422 26.67 2.12 8.20
CA PRO A 422 27.36 3.23 7.52
C PRO A 422 28.38 2.81 6.47
N LEU A 423 29.07 1.68 6.69
CA LEU A 423 30.08 1.14 5.76
C LEU A 423 29.54 0.84 4.34
N VAL A 424 28.24 0.59 4.17
CA VAL A 424 27.66 0.32 2.84
C VAL A 424 27.68 1.57 1.95
N TYR A 425 27.69 2.77 2.54
CA TYR A 425 27.77 4.03 1.80
C TYR A 425 29.15 4.26 1.20
N SER A 426 30.17 3.53 1.63
CA SER A 426 31.54 3.64 1.10
C SER A 426 31.63 3.29 -0.39
N PHE A 427 30.65 2.59 -0.97
CA PHE A 427 30.55 2.38 -2.41
C PHE A 427 30.50 3.70 -3.20
N GLY A 428 30.03 4.80 -2.59
CA GLY A 428 30.06 6.13 -3.20
C GLY A 428 31.46 6.66 -3.50
N CYS A 429 32.48 6.22 -2.75
CA CYS A 429 33.86 6.66 -3.01
C CYS A 429 34.36 6.27 -4.38
N ARG A 430 34.00 5.08 -4.86
CA ARG A 430 34.52 4.54 -6.12
C ARG A 430 33.88 5.19 -7.34
N PHE A 431 32.58 5.40 -7.28
CA PHE A 431 31.79 5.84 -8.43
C PHE A 431 31.57 7.35 -8.46
N LYS A 432 31.73 8.05 -7.33
CA LYS A 432 31.51 9.51 -7.20
C LYS A 432 30.15 9.96 -7.74
N VAL A 433 29.13 9.12 -7.54
CA VAL A 433 27.75 9.36 -7.95
C VAL A 433 26.83 9.57 -6.75
N PRO A 434 25.62 10.14 -6.95
CA PRO A 434 24.63 10.25 -5.89
C PRO A 434 24.37 8.90 -5.22
N ILE A 435 24.17 8.93 -3.90
CA ILE A 435 23.80 7.74 -3.12
C ILE A 435 22.44 7.95 -2.50
N ILE A 436 21.58 6.94 -2.64
CA ILE A 436 20.26 6.88 -2.03
C ILE A 436 20.23 5.73 -1.03
N GLY A 437 19.78 6.02 0.18
CA GLY A 437 19.49 5.00 1.19
C GLY A 437 18.07 4.47 1.05
N VAL A 438 17.86 3.17 1.25
CA VAL A 438 16.53 2.55 1.33
C VAL A 438 16.43 1.76 2.63
N SER A 439 15.43 2.05 3.45
CA SER A 439 15.15 1.34 4.69
C SER A 439 13.74 0.74 4.67
N SER A 440 13.65 -0.55 4.95
CA SER A 440 12.39 -1.30 5.08
C SER A 440 11.67 -1.06 6.42
N SER A 441 12.27 -0.29 7.34
CA SER A 441 11.72 0.05 8.65
C SER A 441 11.99 1.51 9.01
N ALA A 442 11.55 1.94 10.19
CA ALA A 442 11.88 3.28 10.68
C ALA A 442 13.39 3.47 10.85
N LEU A 443 13.89 4.59 10.35
CA LEU A 443 15.30 4.93 10.41
C LEU A 443 15.80 5.13 11.85
N PRO A 444 17.01 4.62 12.17
CA PRO A 444 17.67 4.90 13.45
C PRO A 444 18.22 6.32 13.48
N PHE A 445 18.43 6.89 14.68
CA PHE A 445 18.81 8.30 14.83
C PHE A 445 20.02 8.75 14.00
N TYR A 446 21.09 7.98 13.99
CA TYR A 446 22.29 8.38 13.25
C TYR A 446 22.05 8.43 11.73
N SER A 447 21.06 7.70 11.19
CA SER A 447 20.74 7.78 9.75
C SER A 447 20.00 9.07 9.38
N HIS A 448 19.34 9.73 10.34
CA HIS A 448 18.77 11.06 10.13
C HIS A 448 19.84 12.12 9.94
N ASP A 449 20.95 12.00 10.66
CA ASP A 449 22.06 12.94 10.58
C ASP A 449 22.71 12.97 9.18
N PHE A 450 22.60 11.88 8.41
CA PHE A 450 23.19 11.77 7.07
C PHE A 450 22.59 12.79 6.09
N VAL A 451 21.32 13.14 6.28
CA VAL A 451 20.58 14.10 5.45
C VAL A 451 20.20 15.37 6.23
N GLY A 452 20.80 15.60 7.40
CA GLY A 452 20.57 16.78 8.22
C GLY A 452 19.17 16.85 8.86
N ASN A 453 18.51 15.72 9.08
CA ASN A 453 17.17 15.70 9.65
C ASN A 453 17.21 15.94 11.18
N PRO A 454 16.42 16.88 11.73
CA PRO A 454 16.46 17.19 13.16
C PRO A 454 15.93 16.04 14.01
N THR A 455 16.72 15.56 14.98
CA THR A 455 16.31 14.52 15.94
C THR A 455 16.40 15.04 17.38
N HIS A 456 15.55 16.00 17.74
CA HIS A 456 15.57 16.56 19.09
C HIS A 456 15.16 15.48 20.13
N PRO A 457 16.01 15.14 21.12
CA PRO A 457 15.78 13.99 22.01
C PRO A 457 14.53 14.08 22.90
N GLU A 458 13.99 15.30 23.07
CA GLU A 458 12.77 15.53 23.85
C GLU A 458 11.47 15.20 23.09
N VAL A 459 11.51 15.26 21.76
CA VAL A 459 10.34 15.13 20.88
C VAL A 459 10.35 13.79 20.15
N VAL A 460 11.53 13.29 19.82
CA VAL A 460 11.71 12.05 19.05
C VAL A 460 12.39 11.01 19.92
N LEU A 461 11.70 9.91 20.18
CA LEU A 461 12.26 8.73 20.87
C LEU A 461 12.97 7.81 19.88
N GLU A 462 14.03 7.13 20.32
CA GLU A 462 14.70 6.12 19.47
C GLU A 462 13.71 4.98 19.23
N PRO A 463 13.44 4.59 17.98
CA PRO A 463 12.46 3.53 17.68
C PRO A 463 12.72 2.21 18.42
N ARG A 464 13.97 1.95 18.84
CA ARG A 464 14.38 0.76 19.60
C ARG A 464 14.25 0.90 21.11
N MET A 465 14.00 2.10 21.63
CA MET A 465 13.65 2.28 23.03
C MET A 465 12.16 1.95 23.20
N GLN A 466 11.86 0.80 23.80
CA GLN A 466 10.49 0.32 24.06
C GLN A 466 9.80 1.16 25.16
N LEU A 467 9.70 2.47 24.98
CA LEU A 467 9.07 3.40 25.92
C LEU A 467 7.56 3.46 25.65
N ASN A 468 6.84 2.41 26.02
CA ASN A 468 5.38 2.29 25.82
C ASN A 468 4.53 3.02 26.89
N LYS A 469 5.08 4.02 27.60
CA LYS A 469 4.41 4.71 28.73
C LYS A 469 4.33 6.21 28.51
N LYS A 470 3.45 6.89 29.27
CA LYS A 470 3.46 8.36 29.42
C LYS A 470 4.90 8.80 29.71
N ILE A 471 5.50 9.53 28.78
CA ILE A 471 6.90 9.92 28.84
C ILE A 471 7.04 11.02 29.90
N GLY A 472 7.56 10.67 31.08
CA GLY A 472 7.90 11.60 32.15
C GLY A 472 9.25 12.28 31.93
N LEU A 473 9.65 13.14 32.87
CA LEU A 473 10.94 13.82 32.83
C LEU A 473 12.13 12.84 32.89
N TYR A 474 11.99 11.76 33.65
CA TYR A 474 13.03 10.74 33.77
C TYR A 474 13.23 9.99 32.45
N GLU A 475 12.15 9.57 31.78
CA GLU A 475 12.22 8.90 30.48
C GLU A 475 12.81 9.81 29.41
N LYS A 476 12.49 11.11 29.43
CA LYS A 476 13.12 12.11 28.55
C LYS A 476 14.61 12.23 28.81
N PHE A 477 15.03 12.29 30.07
CA PHE A 477 16.46 12.34 30.43
C PHE A 477 17.19 11.08 29.98
N VAL A 478 16.61 9.90 30.18
CA VAL A 478 17.19 8.62 29.72
C VAL A 478 17.28 8.56 28.20
N SER A 479 16.25 9.02 27.48
CA SER A 479 16.27 9.14 26.00
C SER A 479 17.38 10.07 25.53
N TRP A 480 17.47 11.26 26.13
CA TRP A 480 18.52 12.23 25.83
C TRP A 480 19.92 11.70 26.10
N PHE A 481 20.15 11.11 27.28
CA PHE A 481 21.44 10.56 27.65
C PHE A 481 21.88 9.45 26.70
N ASN A 482 20.97 8.52 26.37
CA ASN A 482 21.25 7.47 25.39
C ASN A 482 21.55 8.03 24.00
N ASN A 483 20.84 9.07 23.55
CA ASN A 483 21.08 9.72 22.27
C ASN A 483 22.50 10.34 22.21
N VAL A 484 22.90 11.07 23.26
CA VAL A 484 24.24 11.67 23.36
C VAL A 484 25.32 10.60 23.40
N CYS A 485 25.17 9.57 24.24
CA CYS A 485 26.11 8.45 24.30
C CYS A 485 26.25 7.73 22.95
N LEU A 486 25.14 7.50 22.24
CA LEU A 486 25.15 6.87 20.93
C LEU A 486 25.87 7.72 19.87
N ARG A 487 25.62 9.04 19.85
CA ARG A 487 26.30 9.97 18.92
C ARG A 487 27.80 10.02 19.18
N MET A 488 28.21 10.07 20.45
CA MET A 488 29.63 10.03 20.83
C MET A 488 30.27 8.70 20.42
N PHE A 489 29.61 7.58 20.72
CA PHE A 489 30.09 6.25 20.34
C PHE A 489 30.27 6.13 18.82
N MET A 490 29.28 6.54 18.04
CA MET A 490 29.35 6.51 16.58
C MET A 490 30.48 7.39 16.04
N SER A 491 30.59 8.63 16.52
CA SER A 491 31.53 9.62 16.00
C SER A 491 32.98 9.31 16.37
N PHE A 492 33.25 8.97 17.64
CA PHE A 492 34.63 8.81 18.13
C PHE A 492 35.15 7.38 18.00
N TYR A 493 34.30 6.36 18.11
CA TYR A 493 34.74 4.96 18.09
C TYR A 493 34.43 4.27 16.77
N SER A 494 33.14 4.23 16.37
CA SER A 494 32.70 3.42 15.22
C SER A 494 33.21 3.94 13.89
N PHE A 495 33.08 5.25 13.62
CA PHE A 495 33.50 5.82 12.34
C PHE A 495 35.00 5.71 12.08
N SER A 496 35.84 5.77 13.12
CA SER A 496 37.28 5.52 12.99
C SER A 496 37.58 4.10 12.48
N GLN A 497 36.84 3.10 12.96
CA GLN A 497 37.00 1.73 12.47
C GLN A 497 36.47 1.55 11.04
N TYR A 498 35.33 2.16 10.73
CA TYR A 498 34.76 2.08 9.38
C TYR A 498 35.60 2.81 8.35
N ASP A 499 36.27 3.91 8.73
CA ASP A 499 37.21 4.62 7.87
C ASP A 499 38.40 3.73 7.48
N LYS A 500 38.97 2.98 8.45
CA LYS A 500 40.04 2.01 8.18
C LYS A 500 39.58 0.92 7.19
N LYS A 501 38.39 0.37 7.39
CA LYS A 501 37.80 -0.62 6.46
C LYS A 501 37.54 -0.01 5.09
N THR A 502 37.02 1.21 5.05
CA THR A 502 36.75 1.94 3.81
C THR A 502 38.03 2.12 2.99
N LYS A 503 39.11 2.58 3.62
CA LYS A 503 40.42 2.74 2.97
C LYS A 503 41.04 1.41 2.53
N LYS A 504 40.84 0.33 3.31
CA LYS A 504 41.26 -1.03 2.92
C LYS A 504 40.65 -1.48 1.59
N TYR A 505 39.36 -1.18 1.34
CA TYR A 505 38.65 -1.64 0.15
C TYR A 505 38.65 -0.66 -1.03
N PHE A 506 38.69 0.64 -0.76
CA PHE A 506 38.55 1.70 -1.78
C PHE A 506 39.82 2.54 -1.98
N GLY A 507 40.89 2.27 -1.22
CA GLY A 507 42.14 3.02 -1.27
C GLY A 507 42.17 4.26 -0.38
N ASN A 508 43.36 4.85 -0.24
CA ASN A 508 43.60 5.99 0.64
C ASN A 508 43.01 7.32 0.11
N ASP A 509 42.66 7.38 -1.18
CA ASP A 509 42.07 8.57 -1.81
C ASP A 509 40.59 8.77 -1.44
N CYS A 510 39.94 7.76 -0.83
CA CYS A 510 38.56 7.85 -0.40
C CYS A 510 38.45 8.80 0.82
N PRO A 511 37.54 9.80 0.79
CA PRO A 511 37.34 10.71 1.91
C PRO A 511 36.92 9.98 3.18
N TYR A 512 37.12 10.66 4.32
CA TYR A 512 36.65 10.16 5.61
C TYR A 512 35.17 9.76 5.56
N ILE A 513 34.83 8.60 6.14
CA ILE A 513 33.47 8.05 6.04
C ILE A 513 32.39 9.03 6.50
N GLY A 514 32.64 9.84 7.52
CA GLY A 514 31.69 10.87 7.96
C GLY A 514 31.37 11.94 6.91
N ASN A 515 32.29 12.21 5.97
CA ASN A 515 32.05 13.12 4.85
C ASN A 515 31.26 12.42 3.73
N ILE A 516 31.49 11.12 3.51
CA ILE A 516 30.69 10.31 2.58
C ILE A 516 29.22 10.31 3.02
N LEU A 517 28.97 10.09 4.30
CA LEU A 517 27.62 10.01 4.86
C LEU A 517 26.85 11.33 4.77
N LYS A 518 27.54 12.48 4.78
CA LYS A 518 26.92 13.80 4.56
C LYS A 518 26.50 14.06 3.11
N ASN A 519 26.97 13.24 2.16
CA ASN A 519 26.66 13.37 0.74
C ASN A 519 25.49 12.45 0.31
N VAL A 520 24.83 11.78 1.26
CA VAL A 520 23.61 11.01 0.97
C VAL A 520 22.54 11.97 0.48
N SER A 521 22.01 11.72 -0.71
CA SER A 521 21.12 12.67 -1.39
C SER A 521 19.66 12.49 -0.98
N LEU A 522 19.27 11.26 -0.66
CA LEU A 522 17.90 10.89 -0.35
C LEU A 522 17.89 9.60 0.48
N ILE A 523 16.97 9.50 1.44
CA ILE A 523 16.68 8.27 2.15
C ILE A 523 15.19 7.95 2.00
N LEU A 524 14.92 6.78 1.43
CA LEU A 524 13.60 6.22 1.32
C LEU A 524 13.36 5.30 2.53
N THR A 525 12.29 5.52 3.28
CA THR A 525 12.03 4.78 4.53
C THR A 525 10.61 4.26 4.57
N SER A 526 10.38 3.14 5.27
CA SER A 526 9.04 2.64 5.55
C SER A 526 8.74 2.79 7.04
N ALA A 527 8.13 3.91 7.43
CA ALA A 527 7.62 4.14 8.77
C ALA A 527 6.10 4.33 8.70
N ASN A 528 5.34 3.50 9.42
CA ASN A 528 3.90 3.66 9.56
C ASN A 528 3.59 4.55 10.78
N PRO A 529 2.84 5.66 10.64
CA PRO A 529 2.51 6.56 11.75
C PRO A 529 1.62 5.93 12.84
N VAL A 530 1.01 4.77 12.56
CA VAL A 530 0.28 3.97 13.57
C VAL A 530 1.25 3.29 14.55
N VAL A 531 2.44 2.90 14.07
CA VAL A 531 3.42 2.12 14.85
C VAL A 531 4.59 2.98 15.33
N HIS A 532 4.94 4.01 14.56
CA HIS A 532 6.08 4.88 14.84
C HIS A 532 5.62 6.28 15.23
N PRO A 533 6.34 6.94 16.17
CA PRO A 533 6.02 8.31 16.53
C PRO A 533 6.15 9.23 15.31
N VAL A 534 5.14 10.06 15.10
CA VAL A 534 5.16 11.10 14.07
C VAL A 534 6.27 12.09 14.38
N ARG A 535 7.08 12.42 13.38
CA ARG A 535 8.17 13.39 13.51
C ARG A 535 8.31 14.24 12.25
N PRO A 536 8.87 15.46 12.36
CA PRO A 536 9.23 16.25 11.20
C PRO A 536 10.37 15.57 10.44
N ASN A 537 10.18 15.40 9.13
CA ASN A 537 11.19 14.92 8.20
C ASN A 537 11.55 16.04 7.21
N VAL A 538 12.84 16.17 6.89
CA VAL A 538 13.31 17.01 5.77
C VAL A 538 12.89 16.40 4.42
N PRO A 539 12.81 17.18 3.34
CA PRO A 539 12.43 16.67 2.01
C PRO A 539 13.31 15.52 1.49
N ALA A 540 14.55 15.40 1.99
CA ALA A 540 15.47 14.31 1.67
C ALA A 540 15.11 12.97 2.34
N ILE A 541 14.07 12.92 3.17
CA ILE A 541 13.50 11.68 3.72
C ILE A 541 12.10 11.49 3.14
N VAL A 542 11.94 10.44 2.34
CA VAL A 542 10.66 10.12 1.70
C VAL A 542 10.12 8.82 2.29
N GLU A 543 8.91 8.88 2.82
CA GLU A 543 8.24 7.70 3.35
C GLU A 543 7.56 6.95 2.20
N MET A 544 8.02 5.74 1.94
CA MET A 544 7.48 4.87 0.92
C MET A 544 6.77 3.69 1.57
N GLN A 545 5.47 3.86 1.81
CA GLN A 545 4.65 2.83 2.42
C GLN A 545 4.20 1.81 1.37
N GLN A 546 4.07 0.54 1.79
CA GLN A 546 3.42 -0.52 1.01
C GLN A 546 4.06 -0.88 -0.34
N ILE A 547 5.32 -0.53 -0.64
CA ILE A 547 5.95 -0.86 -1.95
C ILE A 547 5.97 -2.36 -2.27
N HIS A 548 6.03 -3.21 -1.24
CA HIS A 548 6.03 -4.65 -1.41
C HIS A 548 4.63 -5.24 -1.68
N THR A 549 3.56 -4.43 -1.55
CA THR A 549 2.20 -4.88 -1.84
C THR A 549 2.02 -5.06 -3.35
N ARG A 550 1.42 -6.18 -3.74
CA ARG A 550 1.12 -6.52 -5.13
C ARG A 550 -0.39 -6.56 -5.32
N PRO A 551 -0.90 -6.28 -6.53
CA PRO A 551 -2.31 -6.51 -6.84
C PRO A 551 -2.68 -7.94 -6.50
N THR A 552 -3.83 -8.12 -5.85
CA THR A 552 -4.36 -9.44 -5.52
C THR A 552 -4.63 -10.21 -6.82
N LYS A 553 -4.05 -11.41 -6.96
CA LYS A 553 -4.39 -12.29 -8.08
C LYS A 553 -5.73 -12.98 -7.78
N PRO A 554 -6.59 -13.18 -8.78
CA PRO A 554 -7.78 -14.01 -8.61
C PRO A 554 -7.38 -15.40 -8.13
N LEU A 555 -8.16 -15.97 -7.23
CA LEU A 555 -7.94 -17.33 -6.76
C LEU A 555 -8.07 -18.30 -7.94
N PRO A 556 -7.20 -19.32 -8.05
CA PRO A 556 -7.37 -20.37 -9.05
C PRO A 556 -8.71 -21.07 -8.82
N HIS A 557 -9.46 -21.29 -9.90
CA HIS A 557 -10.70 -22.07 -9.85
C HIS A 557 -10.36 -23.53 -9.49
N VAL A 558 -10.77 -23.94 -8.30
CA VAL A 558 -10.64 -25.32 -7.85
C VAL A 558 -11.89 -26.08 -8.31
N SER A 559 -11.76 -26.91 -9.34
CA SER A 559 -12.77 -27.90 -9.70
C SER A 559 -12.34 -29.26 -9.14
N TYR A 560 -13.07 -29.80 -8.17
CA TYR A 560 -13.00 -31.22 -7.83
C TYR A 560 -14.28 -31.92 -8.22
N THR A 561 -14.13 -33.01 -8.98
CA THR A 561 -15.12 -34.08 -9.13
C THR A 561 -15.31 -34.76 -7.79
N ARG A 562 -16.57 -34.86 -7.36
CA ARG A 562 -17.04 -35.51 -6.14
C ARG A 562 -16.59 -36.95 -5.98
#